data_AF-Q26DH3-F1
#
_entry.id   AF-Q26DH3-F1
#
_cell.length_a   1.000
_cell.length_b   1.000
_cell.length_c   1.000
_cell.angle_alpha   90.00
_cell.angle_beta   90.00
_cell.angle_gamma   90.00
#
_symmetry.space_group_name_H-M   'P 1'
#
loop_
_entity.id
_entity.type
_entity.pdbx_description
1 polymer ?
#
loop_
_entity_poly.entity_id
_entity_poly.type
_entity_poly.pdbx_seq_one_letter_code
_entity_poly.pdbx_strand_id
1 'polypeptide(L)'
;MLRLRFVIIVCSICYIFVACSSQNFLHHRNRFDEKVEIITRYNTDILPTEESAKKMALLIWEIRYKYDLSEFENFTIKSLNEDRVWLVQLSTCNKNEKRARCKTYNVVLNKNTSEVLEIWRGNI
;
A
#
# COMPACT_ATOMS: atom_id res chain seq x y z
N MET A 1 18.86 -54.15 -5.53
CA MET A 1 17.69 -53.36 -5.97
C MET A 1 17.06 -52.45 -4.89
N LEU A 2 17.63 -52.27 -3.69
CA LEU A 2 17.07 -51.36 -2.66
C LEU A 2 17.68 -49.93 -2.63
N ARG A 3 18.91 -49.72 -3.15
CA ARG A 3 19.60 -48.43 -2.98
C ARG A 3 19.16 -47.33 -3.95
N LEU A 4 18.60 -47.69 -5.11
CA LEU A 4 18.21 -46.72 -6.14
C LEU A 4 16.89 -45.99 -5.82
N ARG A 5 15.99 -46.61 -5.06
CA ARG A 5 14.68 -46.04 -4.72
C ARG A 5 14.76 -44.94 -3.65
N PHE A 6 15.75 -45.01 -2.74
CA PHE A 6 15.92 -44.01 -1.68
C PHE A 6 16.48 -42.68 -2.20
N VAL A 7 17.34 -42.70 -3.22
CA VAL A 7 17.96 -41.47 -3.78
C VAL A 7 16.92 -40.57 -4.45
N ILE A 8 15.89 -41.15 -5.08
CA ILE A 8 14.83 -40.40 -5.77
C ILE A 8 13.89 -39.70 -4.76
N ILE A 9 13.67 -40.32 -3.59
CA ILE A 9 12.78 -39.78 -2.55
C ILE A 9 13.42 -38.56 -1.87
N VAL A 10 14.74 -38.59 -1.60
CA VAL A 10 15.42 -37.47 -0.92
C VAL A 10 15.54 -36.24 -1.84
N CYS A 11 15.77 -36.42 -3.14
CA CYS A 11 15.89 -35.32 -4.09
C CYS A 11 14.55 -34.58 -4.31
N SER A 12 13.43 -35.31 -4.25
CA SER A 12 12.09 -34.74 -4.41
C SER A 12 11.64 -33.92 -3.20
N ILE A 13 12.09 -34.27 -1.99
CA ILE A 13 11.75 -33.54 -0.76
C ILE A 13 12.45 -32.18 -0.70
N CYS A 14 13.69 -32.08 -1.21
CA CYS A 14 14.39 -30.79 -1.32
C CYS A 14 13.69 -29.81 -2.27
N TYR A 15 13.14 -30.31 -3.39
CA TYR A 15 12.40 -29.47 -4.34
C TYR A 15 11.12 -28.90 -3.73
N ILE A 16 10.44 -29.69 -2.88
CA ILE A 16 9.19 -29.26 -2.22
C ILE A 16 9.48 -28.18 -1.16
N PHE A 17 10.58 -28.30 -0.40
CA PHE A 17 10.96 -27.27 0.58
C PHE A 17 11.43 -25.95 -0.07
N VAL A 18 12.11 -26.01 -1.22
CA VAL A 18 12.51 -24.80 -1.97
C VAL A 18 11.33 -24.14 -2.66
N ALA A 19 10.36 -24.90 -3.16
CA ALA A 19 9.15 -24.34 -3.76
C ALA A 19 8.22 -23.69 -2.71
N CYS A 20 8.15 -24.24 -1.50
CA CYS A 20 7.26 -23.76 -0.45
C CYS A 20 7.76 -22.49 0.27
N SER A 21 9.07 -22.18 0.22
CA SER A 21 9.59 -20.93 0.79
C SER A 21 9.38 -19.71 -0.11
N SER A 22 9.03 -19.91 -1.38
CA SER A 22 8.93 -18.82 -2.36
C SER A 22 7.58 -18.09 -2.39
N GLN A 23 6.56 -18.56 -1.65
CA GLN A 23 5.17 -18.20 -1.93
C GLN A 23 4.49 -17.19 -1.00
N ASN A 24 5.16 -16.59 -0.02
CA ASN A 24 4.51 -15.56 0.83
C ASN A 24 5.36 -14.31 1.14
N PHE A 25 6.38 -14.02 0.33
CA PHE A 25 6.89 -12.65 0.21
C PHE A 25 6.20 -11.96 -0.97
N LEU A 26 4.87 -11.91 -0.93
CA LEU A 26 4.14 -10.84 -1.63
C LEU A 26 4.52 -9.55 -0.92
N HIS A 27 5.65 -9.00 -1.35
CA HIS A 27 6.04 -7.64 -1.11
C HIS A 27 4.85 -6.75 -1.49
N HIS A 28 4.02 -6.39 -0.52
CA HIS A 28 3.40 -5.07 -0.51
C HIS A 28 4.54 -4.06 -0.38
N ARG A 29 5.35 -3.92 -1.42
CA ARG A 29 6.25 -2.78 -1.59
C ARG A 29 5.32 -1.57 -1.55
N ASN A 30 5.50 -0.72 -0.53
CA ASN A 30 5.05 0.66 -0.60
C ASN A 30 5.50 1.16 -1.99
N ARG A 31 4.54 1.40 -2.88
CA ARG A 31 4.81 1.64 -4.31
C ARG A 31 5.53 2.97 -4.54
N PHE A 32 5.55 3.82 -3.53
CA PHE A 32 6.27 5.07 -3.52
C PHE A 32 7.78 4.80 -3.62
N ASP A 33 8.35 5.08 -4.79
CA ASP A 33 9.79 5.11 -4.99
C ASP A 33 10.32 6.36 -4.27
N GLU A 34 11.18 6.19 -3.27
CA GLU A 34 11.81 7.29 -2.51
C GLU A 34 12.60 8.26 -3.41
N LYS A 35 12.80 7.91 -4.69
CA LYS A 35 13.45 8.74 -5.72
C LYS A 35 12.58 9.85 -6.30
N VAL A 36 11.30 9.95 -5.96
CA VAL A 36 10.47 11.09 -6.42
C VAL A 36 11.03 12.38 -5.85
N GLU A 37 11.29 13.37 -6.71
CA GLU A 37 11.76 14.69 -6.29
C GLU A 37 10.69 15.39 -5.43
N ILE A 38 11.01 15.63 -4.15
CA ILE A 38 10.11 16.31 -3.21
C ILE A 38 10.49 17.79 -3.20
N ILE A 39 9.65 18.62 -3.82
CA ILE A 39 9.85 20.06 -3.92
C ILE A 39 9.39 20.75 -2.62
N THR A 40 10.21 21.65 -2.09
CA THR A 40 9.83 22.57 -1.01
C THR A 40 9.66 23.97 -1.58
N ARG A 41 8.55 24.65 -1.27
CA ARG A 41 8.25 26.02 -1.74
C ARG A 41 7.93 26.99 -0.62
N TYR A 42 7.31 26.49 0.44
CA TYR A 42 6.77 27.31 1.51
C TYR A 42 7.59 27.10 2.79
N ASN A 43 7.66 28.12 3.63
CA ASN A 43 8.34 28.03 4.93
C ASN A 43 7.53 27.26 5.99
N THR A 44 6.33 26.84 5.64
CA THR A 44 5.42 26.08 6.50
C THR A 44 4.73 25.01 5.68
N ASP A 45 4.38 23.92 6.33
CA ASP A 45 3.67 22.84 5.67
C ASP A 45 2.19 23.17 5.51
N ILE A 46 1.68 23.02 4.29
CA ILE A 46 0.25 23.13 4.00
C ILE A 46 -0.52 21.98 4.65
N LEU A 47 0.10 20.80 4.78
CA LEU A 47 -0.46 19.63 5.45
C LEU A 47 0.35 19.29 6.72
N PRO A 48 0.27 20.11 7.78
CA PRO A 48 1.14 19.96 8.95
C PRO A 48 0.77 18.77 9.84
N THR A 49 -0.46 18.23 9.70
CA THR A 49 -0.97 17.17 10.58
C THR A 49 -1.56 16.00 9.79
N GLU A 50 -1.61 14.82 10.42
CA GLU A 50 -2.27 13.64 9.85
C GLU A 50 -3.73 13.92 9.48
N GLU A 51 -4.45 14.67 10.31
CA GLU A 51 -5.86 15.01 10.05
C GLU A 51 -6.02 15.90 8.81
N SER A 52 -5.12 16.87 8.59
CA SER A 52 -5.13 17.68 7.37
C SER A 52 -4.85 16.83 6.11
N ALA A 53 -3.90 15.88 6.22
CA ALA A 53 -3.60 14.94 5.15
C ALA A 53 -4.76 14.00 4.85
N LYS A 54 -5.44 13.50 5.89
CA LYS A 54 -6.64 12.66 5.78
C LYS A 54 -7.76 13.38 5.02
N LYS A 55 -8.07 14.61 5.41
CA LYS A 55 -9.10 15.43 4.73
C LYS A 55 -8.75 15.67 3.26
N MET A 56 -7.49 16.00 2.98
CA MET A 56 -7.02 16.17 1.61
C MET A 56 -7.14 14.87 0.79
N ALA A 57 -6.74 13.74 1.38
CA ALA A 57 -6.83 12.43 0.73
C ALA A 57 -8.29 12.05 0.38
N LEU A 58 -9.22 12.28 1.31
CA LEU A 58 -10.64 12.05 1.08
C LEU A 58 -11.17 12.86 -0.10
N LEU A 59 -10.89 14.16 -0.14
CA LEU A 59 -11.27 15.03 -1.26
C LEU A 59 -10.70 14.53 -2.59
N ILE A 60 -9.42 14.16 -2.62
CA ILE A 60 -8.76 13.64 -3.82
C ILE A 60 -9.44 12.36 -4.30
N TRP A 61 -9.74 11.43 -3.40
CA TRP A 61 -10.37 10.16 -3.77
C TRP A 61 -11.81 10.33 -4.20
N GLU A 62 -12.58 11.20 -3.55
CA GLU A 62 -13.94 11.54 -3.94
C GLU A 62 -13.96 12.08 -5.38
N ILE A 63 -13.07 13.04 -5.69
CA ILE A 63 -12.93 13.60 -7.04
C ILE A 63 -12.48 12.53 -8.04
N ARG A 64 -11.46 11.73 -7.69
CA ARG A 64 -10.83 10.78 -8.62
C ARG A 64 -11.69 9.57 -8.91
N TYR A 65 -12.34 9.02 -7.89
CA TYR A 65 -13.07 7.75 -7.98
C TYR A 65 -14.59 7.92 -7.97
N LYS A 66 -15.12 9.13 -7.71
CA LYS A 66 -16.55 9.44 -7.66
C LYS A 66 -17.31 8.59 -6.65
N TYR A 67 -16.68 8.32 -5.51
CA TYR A 67 -17.26 7.60 -4.38
C TYR A 67 -17.01 8.41 -3.12
N ASP A 68 -18.05 8.54 -2.30
CA ASP A 68 -17.86 8.99 -0.93
C ASP A 68 -17.21 7.86 -0.14
N LEU A 69 -15.97 8.11 0.30
CA LEU A 69 -15.18 7.18 1.11
C LEU A 69 -15.08 7.65 2.57
N SER A 70 -15.79 8.71 2.96
CA SER A 70 -15.75 9.29 4.30
C SER A 70 -16.32 8.35 5.36
N GLU A 71 -17.24 7.46 4.98
CA GLU A 71 -17.89 6.50 5.87
C GLU A 71 -16.98 5.36 6.33
N PHE A 72 -15.79 5.19 5.74
CA PHE A 72 -14.87 4.11 6.10
C PHE A 72 -13.88 4.55 7.16
N GLU A 73 -13.71 3.76 8.22
CA GLU A 73 -12.87 4.15 9.37
C GLU A 73 -11.41 3.65 9.28
N ASN A 74 -11.11 2.74 8.35
CA ASN A 74 -9.85 2.00 8.29
C ASN A 74 -8.73 2.78 7.59
N PHE A 75 -8.33 3.91 8.18
CA PHE A 75 -7.21 4.72 7.71
C PHE A 75 -5.87 4.25 8.28
N THR A 76 -4.82 4.37 7.49
CA THR A 76 -3.43 4.26 7.92
C THR A 76 -2.68 5.44 7.34
N ILE A 77 -2.09 6.26 8.22
CA ILE A 77 -1.34 7.46 7.83
C ILE A 77 0.09 7.27 8.30
N LYS A 78 1.04 7.50 7.40
CA LYS A 78 2.46 7.36 7.69
C LYS A 78 3.22 8.56 7.13
N SER A 79 4.19 9.03 7.88
CA SER A 79 5.14 10.00 7.38
C SER A 79 6.34 9.30 6.74
N LEU A 80 6.80 9.79 5.59
CA LEU A 80 7.90 9.21 4.80
C LEU A 80 8.92 10.30 4.43
N ASN A 81 10.11 9.88 3.96
CA ASN A 81 11.18 10.77 3.47
C ASN A 81 11.56 11.88 4.44
N GLU A 82 12.01 11.49 5.64
CA GLU A 82 12.42 12.43 6.70
C GLU A 82 11.30 13.42 7.05
N ASP A 83 10.09 12.89 7.19
CA ASP A 83 8.90 13.65 7.57
C ASP A 83 8.38 14.67 6.55
N ARG A 84 8.81 14.60 5.28
CA ARG A 84 8.39 15.56 4.23
C ARG A 84 7.14 15.16 3.46
N VAL A 85 6.69 13.93 3.61
CA VAL A 85 5.60 13.36 2.79
C VAL A 85 4.63 12.57 3.66
N TRP A 86 3.33 12.69 3.38
CA TRP A 86 2.30 11.82 3.93
C TRP A 86 1.96 10.70 2.95
N LEU A 87 1.97 9.45 3.41
CA LEU A 87 1.24 8.35 2.81
C LEU A 87 -0.08 8.18 3.57
N VAL A 88 -1.19 8.35 2.87
CA VAL A 88 -2.53 8.10 3.40
C VAL A 88 -3.11 6.90 2.68
N GLN A 89 -3.47 5.87 3.44
CA GLN A 89 -4.07 4.63 2.95
C GLN A 89 -5.44 4.42 3.61
N LEU A 90 -6.42 3.98 2.83
CA LEU A 90 -7.75 3.58 3.30
C LEU A 90 -8.09 2.18 2.80
N SER A 91 -8.50 1.29 3.70
CA SER A 91 -8.85 -0.09 3.37
C SER A 91 -10.36 -0.33 3.52
N THR A 92 -11.06 -0.52 2.40
CA THR A 92 -12.51 -0.73 2.38
C THR A 92 -12.82 -2.20 2.08
N CYS A 93 -13.59 -2.86 2.92
CA CYS A 93 -14.12 -4.20 2.64
C CYS A 93 -15.63 -4.11 2.47
N ASN A 94 -16.13 -4.27 1.24
CA ASN A 94 -17.56 -4.26 1.01
C ASN A 94 -18.17 -5.60 1.48
N LYS A 95 -18.89 -5.58 2.61
CA LYS A 95 -19.55 -6.77 3.18
C LYS A 95 -20.81 -7.17 2.41
N ASN A 96 -21.34 -6.31 1.54
CA ASN A 96 -22.60 -6.53 0.82
C ASN A 96 -22.41 -7.20 -0.55
N GLU A 97 -21.18 -7.42 -1.00
CA GLU A 97 -20.91 -8.20 -2.22
C GLU A 97 -20.79 -9.70 -1.90
N LYS A 98 -21.39 -10.57 -2.73
CA LYS A 98 -21.32 -12.05 -2.63
C LYS A 98 -19.90 -12.61 -2.45
N ARG A 99 -18.88 -11.84 -2.83
CA ARG A 99 -17.48 -12.02 -2.42
C ARG A 99 -17.02 -10.68 -1.88
N ALA A 100 -16.66 -10.61 -0.60
CA ALA A 100 -16.09 -9.41 -0.02
C ALA A 100 -14.82 -9.02 -0.79
N ARG A 101 -14.92 -8.00 -1.65
CA ARG A 101 -13.77 -7.44 -2.36
C ARG A 101 -13.23 -6.29 -1.52
N CYS A 102 -12.15 -6.57 -0.82
CA CYS A 102 -11.42 -5.54 -0.11
C CYS A 102 -10.56 -4.75 -1.11
N LYS A 103 -10.62 -3.42 -1.00
CA LYS A 103 -9.86 -2.48 -1.83
C LYS A 103 -9.03 -1.59 -0.93
N THR A 104 -7.87 -1.19 -1.42
CA THR A 104 -7.04 -0.16 -0.79
C THR A 104 -6.98 1.07 -1.68
N TYR A 105 -7.18 2.23 -1.09
CA TYR A 105 -6.98 3.53 -1.73
C TYR A 105 -5.76 4.16 -1.09
N ASN A 106 -4.81 4.59 -1.91
CA ASN A 106 -3.55 5.14 -1.45
C ASN A 106 -3.31 6.48 -2.13
N VAL A 107 -2.82 7.45 -1.38
CA VAL A 107 -2.33 8.71 -1.91
C VAL A 107 -1.08 9.12 -1.15
N VAL A 108 -0.13 9.67 -1.89
CA VAL A 108 1.11 10.22 -1.36
C VAL A 108 1.10 11.72 -1.60
N LEU A 109 1.25 12.50 -0.53
CA LEU A 109 1.09 13.94 -0.51
C LEU A 109 2.36 14.60 0.01
N ASN A 110 2.86 15.60 -0.72
CA ASN A 110 3.90 16.49 -0.21
C ASN A 110 3.34 17.33 0.95
N LYS A 111 3.98 17.31 2.12
CA LYS A 111 3.52 18.09 3.28
C LYS A 111 3.57 19.59 3.02
N ASN A 112 4.62 20.02 2.33
CA ASN A 112 4.91 21.42 2.10
C ASN A 112 3.98 22.04 1.07
N THR A 113 3.78 21.37 -0.06
CA THR A 113 3.07 21.93 -1.22
C THR A 113 1.64 21.41 -1.41
N SER A 114 1.22 20.41 -0.62
CA SER A 114 -0.01 19.62 -0.81
C SER A 114 -0.13 18.90 -2.16
N GLU A 115 0.95 18.87 -2.94
CA GLU A 115 1.00 18.20 -4.23
C GLU A 115 0.82 16.68 -4.10
N VAL A 116 0.02 16.10 -5.00
CA VAL A 116 -0.16 14.66 -5.10
C VAL A 116 1.04 14.07 -5.85
N LEU A 117 1.91 13.39 -5.13
CA LEU A 117 3.09 12.75 -5.71
C LEU A 117 2.72 11.41 -6.37
N GLU A 118 1.82 10.65 -5.74
CA GLU A 118 1.33 9.39 -6.30
C GLU A 118 -0.08 9.08 -5.80
N ILE A 119 -0.88 8.40 -6.62
CA ILE A 119 -2.22 7.92 -6.25
C ILE A 119 -2.50 6.58 -6.93
N TRP A 120 -2.96 5.59 -6.17
CA TRP A 120 -3.34 4.30 -6.74
C TRP A 120 -4.42 3.59 -5.92
N ARG A 121 -5.05 2.62 -6.58
CA ARG A 121 -6.02 1.69 -5.97
C ARG A 121 -5.51 0.26 -6.10
N GLY A 122 -5.50 -0.48 -4.99
CA GLY A 122 -5.15 -1.90 -4.93
C GLY A 122 -6.33 -2.77 -4.53
N ASN A 123 -6.14 -4.08 -4.67
CA ASN A 123 -6.96 -5.09 -4.01
C ASN A 123 -6.19 -5.64 -2.81
N ILE A 124 -6.91 -6.04 -1.75
CA ILE A 124 -6.35 -6.78 -0.60
C ILE A 124 -6.58 -8.26 -0.84
#